data_AF-A0A6M3M8A3-F1
#
_entry.id   AF-A0A6M3M8A3-F1
#
_cell.length_a   1.000
_cell.length_b   1.000
_cell.length_c   1.000
_cell.angle_alpha   90.00
_cell.angle_beta   90.00
_cell.angle_gamma   90.00
#
_symmetry.space_group_name_H-M   'P 1'
#
loop_
_entity.id
_entity.type
_entity.pdbx_description
1 polymer ?
#
loop_
_entity_poly.entity_id
_entity_poly.type
_entity_poly.pdbx_seq_one_letter_code
_entity_poly.pdbx_strand_id
1 'polypeptide(L)'
;MARVAVPLSLQEVDRMIADIEARGGDAEELKKMRAQISNGKWLEKHPKPPSEEEYIAKLRSESTIEHGTDLECMICHGKFGHLISGTCEKCWRAWMLGTKR
;
A
#
# COMPACT_ATOMS: atom_id res chain seq x y z
N MET A 1 16.33 -14.35 0.36
CA MET A 1 15.59 -13.94 -0.85
C MET A 1 14.21 -13.46 -0.42
N ALA A 2 13.90 -12.17 -0.57
CA ALA A 2 12.58 -11.65 -0.25
C ALA A 2 11.56 -12.17 -1.28
N ARG A 3 10.44 -12.73 -0.82
CA ARG A 3 9.33 -13.12 -1.70
C ARG A 3 8.68 -11.84 -2.22
N VAL A 4 8.86 -11.55 -3.50
CA VAL A 4 8.14 -10.46 -4.17
C VAL A 4 6.72 -10.93 -4.41
N ALA A 5 5.75 -10.34 -3.71
CA ALA A 5 4.34 -10.56 -3.99
C ALA A 5 3.96 -9.68 -5.19
N VAL A 6 3.56 -10.31 -6.30
CA VAL A 6 3.03 -9.60 -7.47
C VAL A 6 1.51 -9.57 -7.34
N PRO A 7 0.87 -8.39 -7.30
CA PRO A 7 -0.59 -8.31 -7.26
C PRO A 7 -1.17 -8.81 -8.59
N LEU A 8 -2.11 -9.75 -8.52
CA LEU A 8 -2.84 -10.27 -9.67
C LEU A 8 -4.27 -9.74 -9.67
N SER A 9 -4.74 -9.33 -10.85
CA SER A 9 -6.15 -9.06 -11.10
C SER A 9 -6.97 -10.36 -11.17
N LEU A 10 -8.28 -10.26 -10.94
CA LEU A 10 -9.19 -11.42 -11.09
C LEU A 10 -9.16 -12.01 -12.50
N GLN A 11 -8.97 -11.18 -13.53
CA GLN A 11 -8.86 -11.62 -14.93
C GLN A 11 -7.59 -12.44 -15.17
N GLU A 12 -6.48 -12.08 -14.52
CA GLU A 12 -5.24 -12.85 -14.61
C GLU A 12 -5.37 -14.20 -13.91
N VAL A 13 -6.04 -14.24 -12.75
CA VAL A 13 -6.36 -15.50 -12.06
C VAL A 13 -7.25 -16.40 -12.93
N ASP A 14 -8.24 -15.84 -13.61
CA ASP A 14 -9.10 -16.58 -14.54
C ASP A 14 -8.33 -17.18 -15.71
N ARG A 15 -7.40 -16.41 -16.28
CA ARG A 15 -6.52 -16.90 -17.35
C ARG A 15 -5.62 -18.04 -16.86
N MET A 16 -5.06 -17.94 -15.65
CA MET A 16 -4.25 -19.00 -15.07
C MET A 16 -5.04 -20.29 -14.84
N ILE A 17 -6.29 -20.19 -14.37
CA ILE A 17 -7.18 -21.35 -14.20
C ILE A 17 -7.39 -22.03 -15.56
N ALA A 18 -7.75 -21.26 -16.58
CA ALA A 18 -7.97 -21.80 -17.93
C ALA A 18 -6.71 -22.47 -18.52
N ASP A 19 -5.53 -21.86 -18.33
CA ASP A 19 -4.27 -22.41 -18.82
C ASP A 19 -3.87 -23.72 -18.11
N ILE A 20 -4.16 -23.86 -16.81
CA ILE A 20 -3.91 -25.09 -16.04
C ILE A 20 -4.83 -26.21 -16.53
N GLU A 21 -6.12 -25.92 -16.69
CA GLU A 21 -7.11 -26.91 -17.14
C GLU A 21 -6.89 -27.33 -18.59
N ALA A 22 -6.50 -26.40 -19.47
CA ALA A 22 -6.16 -26.71 -20.86
C ALA A 22 -4.95 -27.64 -20.98
N ARG A 23 -4.08 -27.67 -19.96
CA ARG A 23 -2.94 -28.59 -19.86
C ARG A 23 -3.28 -29.90 -19.12
N GLY A 24 -4.54 -30.09 -18.75
CA GLY A 24 -5.03 -31.27 -18.01
C GLY A 24 -4.72 -31.24 -16.50
N GLY A 25 -4.34 -30.08 -15.94
CA GLY A 25 -4.12 -29.92 -14.51
C GLY A 25 -5.39 -29.57 -13.74
N ASP A 26 -5.36 -29.78 -12.42
CA ASP A 26 -6.45 -29.41 -11.51
C ASP A 26 -6.23 -27.99 -10.94
N ALA A 27 -7.21 -27.11 -11.18
CA ALA A 27 -7.22 -25.72 -10.71
C ALA A 27 -8.27 -25.46 -9.61
N GLU A 28 -8.84 -26.49 -8.98
CA GLU A 28 -9.92 -26.35 -7.99
C GLU A 28 -9.59 -25.41 -6.83
N GLU A 29 -8.37 -25.45 -6.29
CA GLU A 29 -7.96 -24.55 -5.21
C GLU A 29 -7.91 -23.08 -5.66
N LEU A 30 -7.45 -22.81 -6.88
CA LEU A 30 -7.45 -21.46 -7.47
C LEU A 30 -8.88 -20.95 -7.69
N LYS A 31 -9.80 -21.81 -8.15
CA LYS A 31 -11.23 -21.47 -8.28
C LYS A 31 -11.86 -21.14 -6.93
N LYS A 32 -11.57 -21.93 -5.88
CA LYS A 32 -12.05 -21.66 -4.52
C LYS A 32 -11.53 -20.32 -3.99
N MET A 33 -10.24 -20.03 -4.18
CA MET A 33 -9.66 -18.74 -3.79
C MET A 33 -10.29 -17.58 -4.55
N ARG A 34 -10.46 -17.69 -5.88
CA ARG A 34 -11.15 -16.68 -6.70
C ARG A 34 -12.57 -16.42 -6.18
N ALA A 35 -13.33 -17.48 -5.87
CA ALA A 35 -14.69 -17.36 -5.34
C ALA A 35 -14.73 -16.68 -3.96
N GLN A 36 -13.76 -16.95 -3.08
CA GLN A 36 -13.64 -16.27 -1.78
C GLN A 36 -13.34 -14.77 -1.93
N ILE A 37 -12.48 -14.40 -2.89
CA ILE A 37 -12.15 -13.00 -3.18
C ILE A 37 -13.36 -12.27 -3.78
N SER A 38 -14.03 -12.87 -4.76
CA SER A 38 -15.21 -12.28 -5.40
C SER A 38 -16.39 -12.10 -4.44
N ASN A 39 -16.54 -12.98 -3.44
CA ASN A 39 -17.65 -12.93 -2.48
C ASN A 39 -17.34 -12.06 -1.25
N GLY A 40 -16.25 -11.28 -1.24
CA GLY A 40 -15.88 -10.39 -0.15
C GLY A 40 -15.41 -11.09 1.15
N LYS A 41 -15.68 -12.39 1.31
CA LYS A 41 -15.23 -13.22 2.44
C LYS A 41 -13.71 -13.22 2.63
N TRP A 42 -12.95 -12.99 1.55
CA TRP A 42 -11.51 -12.80 1.64
C TRP A 42 -11.12 -11.47 2.30
N LEU A 43 -11.85 -10.38 2.01
CA LEU A 43 -11.62 -9.05 2.61
C LEU A 43 -11.98 -9.01 4.10
N GLU A 44 -12.93 -9.85 4.54
CA GLU A 44 -13.27 -10.01 5.97
C GLU A 44 -12.10 -10.60 6.79
N LYS A 45 -11.29 -11.47 6.17
CA LYS A 45 -10.12 -12.10 6.80
C LYS A 45 -8.81 -11.36 6.52
N HIS A 46 -8.75 -10.62 5.42
CA HIS A 46 -7.60 -9.87 4.97
C HIS A 46 -8.04 -8.42 4.73
N PRO A 47 -7.96 -7.55 5.76
CA PRO A 47 -8.37 -6.16 5.63
C PRO A 47 -7.64 -5.51 4.46
N LYS A 48 -8.39 -4.76 3.66
CA LYS A 48 -7.83 -4.02 2.52
C LYS A 48 -6.67 -3.15 3.02
N PRO A 49 -5.48 -3.21 2.40
CA PRO A 49 -4.41 -2.30 2.76
C PRO A 49 -4.91 -0.86 2.62
N PRO A 50 -4.56 0.04 3.55
CA PRO A 50 -5.04 1.40 3.55
C PRO A 50 -4.68 2.09 2.22
N SER A 51 -5.59 2.93 1.75
CA SER A 51 -5.28 3.84 0.65
C SER A 51 -4.05 4.69 0.99
N GLU A 52 -3.43 5.31 -0.01
CA GLU A 52 -2.29 6.20 0.23
C GLU A 52 -2.65 7.34 1.17
N GLU A 53 -3.83 7.93 1.01
CA GLU A 53 -4.32 9.01 1.88
C GLU A 53 -4.57 8.52 3.31
N GLU A 54 -5.19 7.35 3.50
CA GLU A 54 -5.39 6.78 4.85
C GLU A 54 -4.07 6.42 5.53
N TYR A 55 -3.11 5.89 4.76
CA TYR A 55 -1.78 5.57 5.25
C TYR A 55 -1.02 6.83 5.69
N ILE A 56 -1.07 7.87 4.87
CA ILE A 56 -0.45 9.17 5.16
C ILE A 56 -1.13 9.86 6.34
N ALA A 57 -2.46 9.86 6.42
CA ALA A 57 -3.21 10.43 7.53
C ALA A 57 -2.84 9.76 8.87
N LYS A 58 -2.73 8.42 8.87
CA LYS A 58 -2.29 7.67 10.05
C LYS A 58 -0.88 8.07 10.48
N LEU A 59 0.10 7.99 9.56
CA LEU A 59 1.49 8.33 9.89
C LEU A 59 1.64 9.78 10.35
N ARG A 60 0.86 10.69 9.79
CA ARG A 60 0.84 12.10 10.19
C ARG A 60 0.34 12.26 11.62
N SER A 61 -0.70 11.51 12.00
CA SER A 61 -1.22 11.53 13.38
C SER A 61 -0.24 10.99 14.42
N GLU A 62 0.67 10.11 13.99
CA GLU A 62 1.74 9.53 14.83
C GLU A 62 3.04 10.37 14.80
N SER A 63 3.12 11.38 13.93
CA SER A 63 4.33 12.19 13.75
C SER A 63 4.34 13.42 14.64
N THR A 64 5.53 13.83 15.06
CA THR A 64 5.71 15.11 15.76
C THR A 64 5.54 16.27 14.78
N ILE A 65 4.64 17.20 15.11
CA ILE A 65 4.45 18.45 14.37
C ILE A 65 5.09 19.58 15.17
N GLU A 66 6.07 20.24 14.56
CA GLU A 66 6.78 21.38 15.10
C GLU A 66 6.19 22.66 14.50
N HIS A 67 5.98 23.68 15.34
CA HIS A 67 5.46 24.99 14.91
C HIS A 67 6.48 26.07 15.23
N GLY A 68 6.70 27.00 14.29
CA GLY A 68 7.66 28.09 14.46
C GLY A 68 7.67 29.04 13.27
N THR A 69 8.30 30.21 13.41
CA THR A 69 8.27 31.26 12.38
C THR A 69 9.37 31.15 11.32
N ASP A 70 10.30 30.20 11.45
CA ASP A 70 11.43 30.07 10.52
C ASP A 70 12.05 28.66 10.55
N LEU A 71 11.22 27.61 10.58
CA LEU A 71 11.73 26.25 10.65
C LEU A 71 12.26 25.80 9.28
N GLU A 72 13.47 25.26 9.25
CA GLU A 72 14.12 24.81 8.02
C GLU A 72 13.93 23.29 7.81
N CYS A 73 13.40 22.91 6.66
CA CYS A 73 13.26 21.50 6.29
C CYS A 73 14.64 20.87 6.07
N MET A 74 14.94 19.77 6.76
CA MET A 74 16.24 19.07 6.66
C MET A 74 16.54 18.47 5.26
N ILE A 75 15.55 18.35 4.38
CA ILE A 75 15.70 17.73 3.05
C ILE A 75 15.86 18.78 1.95
N CYS A 76 14.98 19.78 1.92
CA CYS A 76 14.97 20.79 0.86
C CYS A 76 15.54 22.14 1.29
N HIS A 77 15.90 22.31 2.57
CA HIS A 77 16.43 23.56 3.14
C HIS A 77 15.51 24.79 2.97
N GLY A 78 14.24 24.56 2.62
CA GLY A 78 13.21 25.60 2.60
C GLY A 78 12.73 25.95 4.00
N LYS A 79 12.29 27.19 4.19
CA LYS A 79 11.73 27.71 5.43
C LYS A 79 10.21 27.58 5.45
N PHE A 80 9.67 27.06 6.55
CA PHE A 80 8.24 26.76 6.71
C PHE A 80 7.74 27.16 8.10
N GLY A 81 6.43 27.43 8.21
CA GLY A 81 5.77 27.77 9.48
C GLY A 81 5.52 26.56 10.40
N HIS A 82 5.66 25.35 9.85
CA HIS A 82 5.61 24.10 10.59
C HIS A 82 6.40 23.02 9.86
N LEU A 83 6.89 22.04 10.61
CA LEU A 83 7.55 20.85 10.10
C LEU A 83 6.90 19.59 10.69
N ILE A 84 6.97 18.50 9.96
CA ILE A 84 6.61 17.15 10.40
C ILE A 84 7.91 16.37 10.53
N SER A 85 8.31 16.06 11.76
CA SER A 85 9.58 15.37 12.07
C SER A 85 10.80 16.02 11.37
N GLY A 86 10.96 17.34 11.54
CA GLY A 86 12.03 18.12 10.90
C GLY A 86 11.97 18.27 9.37
N THR A 87 10.86 17.88 8.73
CA THR A 87 10.70 17.98 7.27
C THR A 87 9.40 18.69 6.88
N CYS A 88 9.38 19.36 5.72
CA CYS A 88 8.15 19.98 5.23
C CYS A 88 7.17 18.92 4.73
N GLU A 89 5.87 19.25 4.67
CA GLU A 89 4.78 18.37 4.24
C GLU A 89 5.11 17.57 2.96
N LYS A 90 5.68 18.23 1.95
CA LYS A 90 6.00 17.63 0.66
C LYS A 90 7.11 16.58 0.79
N CYS A 91 8.20 16.91 1.47
CA CYS A 91 9.33 16.01 1.66
C CYS A 91 8.96 14.84 2.58
N TRP A 92 8.22 15.11 3.65
CA TRP A 92 7.70 14.09 4.55
C TRP A 92 6.80 13.09 3.81
N ARG A 93 5.81 13.58 3.04
CA ARG A 93 4.90 12.72 2.28
C ARG A 93 5.64 11.86 1.25
N ALA A 94 6.58 12.44 0.51
CA ALA A 94 7.39 11.70 -0.46
C ALA A 94 8.19 10.57 0.21
N TRP A 95 8.75 10.84 1.40
CA TRP A 95 9.49 9.83 2.16
C TRP A 95 8.57 8.71 2.67
N MET A 96 7.41 9.06 3.27
CA MET A 96 6.46 8.07 3.78
C MET A 96 5.83 7.22 2.67
N LEU A 97 5.55 7.79 1.50
CA LEU A 97 5.09 6.99 0.36
C LEU A 97 6.19 6.04 -0.15
N GLY A 98 7.46 6.43 -0.04
CA GLY A 98 8.60 5.56 -0.37
C GLY A 98 8.78 4.38 0.61
N THR A 99 8.24 4.46 1.83
CA THR A 99 8.31 3.36 2.82
C THR A 99 7.10 2.44 2.78
N LYS A 100 6.04 2.79 2.04
CA LYS A 100 4.86 1.94 1.82
C LYS A 100 5.27 0.70 0.99
N ARG A 101 5.32 -0.47 1.64
CA ARG A 101 5.58 -1.78 1.02
C ARG A 101 4.30 -2.57 0.79
#